data_AF-A0A7G2K0E4-F1
#
_entry.id   AF-A0A7G2K0E4-F1
#
_cell.length_a   1.000
_cell.length_b   1.000
_cell.length_c   1.000
_cell.angle_alpha   90.00
_cell.angle_beta   90.00
_cell.angle_gamma   90.00
#
_symmetry.space_group_name_H-M   'P 1'
#
loop_
_entity.id
_entity.type
_entity.pdbx_description
1 polymer ?
#
loop_
_entity_poly.entity_id
_entity_poly.type
_entity_poly.pdbx_seq_one_letter_code
_entity_poly.pdbx_strand_id
1 'polypeptide(L)'
;VSLANAKAAAASKGLPLYAYIAELNGTAGVYSMPLPMMNIINGGEHADNNVDIQEFMIQPVGAKTLREALRIGAEVFHNLAKVLKSKGMSTAVGDEGGFAPNLASNADALACIKEAVEKAGYVLGKDVTLAMDCASSEFYNKENGMYEMKGEGKSFTSQEFTHYLEE
;
A
#
# COMPACT_ATOMS: atom_id res chain seq x y z
N VAL A 1 -9.65 15.52 20.85
CA VAL A 1 -10.00 16.96 20.98
C VAL A 1 -9.58 17.78 19.76
N SER A 2 -8.31 17.73 19.31
CA SER A 2 -7.81 18.55 18.19
C SER A 2 -8.66 18.50 16.90
N LEU A 3 -8.86 17.32 16.30
CA LEU A 3 -9.63 17.18 15.05
C LEU A 3 -11.10 17.61 15.18
N ALA A 4 -11.71 17.38 16.35
CA ALA A 4 -13.08 17.78 16.63
C ALA A 4 -13.20 19.32 16.69
N ASN A 5 -12.25 19.98 17.34
CA ASN A 5 -12.17 21.43 17.39
C ASN A 5 -12.01 22.04 15.99
N ALA A 6 -11.12 21.49 15.15
CA ALA A 6 -10.93 21.94 13.78
C ALA A 6 -12.21 21.78 12.94
N LYS A 7 -12.92 20.65 13.06
CA LYS A 7 -14.20 20.42 12.39
C LYS A 7 -15.28 21.41 12.83
N ALA A 8 -15.39 21.68 14.13
CA ALA A 8 -16.34 22.64 14.68
C ALA A 8 -16.04 24.07 14.19
N ALA A 9 -14.76 24.46 14.14
CA ALA A 9 -14.33 25.77 13.63
C ALA A 9 -14.56 25.92 12.12
N ALA A 10 -14.36 24.86 11.33
CA ALA A 10 -14.70 24.86 9.91
C ALA A 10 -16.21 25.09 9.72
N ALA A 11 -17.04 24.35 10.48
CA ALA A 11 -18.49 24.44 10.42
C ALA A 11 -19.00 25.82 10.86
N SER A 12 -18.44 26.43 11.91
CA SER A 12 -18.82 27.78 12.36
C SER A 12 -18.46 28.87 11.35
N LYS A 13 -17.43 28.65 10.52
CA LYS A 13 -17.07 29.50 9.38
C LYS A 13 -17.87 29.19 8.10
N GLY A 14 -18.74 28.18 8.10
CA GLY A 14 -19.47 27.74 6.89
C GLY A 14 -18.57 27.13 5.82
N LEU A 15 -17.38 26.63 6.19
CA LEU A 15 -16.41 26.05 5.28
C LEU A 15 -16.38 24.51 5.41
N PRO A 16 -16.15 23.78 4.30
CA PRO A 16 -15.76 22.38 4.42
C PRO A 16 -14.39 22.26 5.10
N LEU A 17 -14.14 21.13 5.78
CA LEU A 17 -12.93 20.93 6.58
C LEU A 17 -11.63 21.14 5.78
N TYR A 18 -11.56 20.65 4.52
CA TYR A 18 -10.36 20.81 3.69
C TYR A 18 -10.04 22.29 3.39
N ALA A 19 -11.06 23.13 3.25
CA ALA A 19 -10.88 24.56 3.01
C ALA A 19 -10.39 25.27 4.27
N TYR A 20 -10.94 24.90 5.44
CA TYR A 20 -10.47 25.40 6.73
C TYR A 20 -9.02 24.97 7.03
N ILE A 21 -8.64 23.74 6.70
CA ILE A 21 -7.25 23.28 6.82
C ILE A 21 -6.32 24.12 5.94
N ALA A 22 -6.72 24.47 4.71
CA ALA A 22 -5.92 25.33 3.85
C ALA A 22 -5.74 26.76 4.42
N GLU A 23 -6.76 27.31 5.10
CA GLU A 23 -6.62 28.57 5.84
C GLU A 23 -5.61 28.44 6.99
N LEU A 24 -5.73 27.38 7.81
CA LEU A 24 -4.78 27.12 8.91
C LEU A 24 -3.35 26.93 8.40
N ASN A 25 -3.19 26.34 7.21
CA ASN A 25 -1.92 26.09 6.57
C ASN A 25 -1.35 27.32 5.82
N GLY A 26 -2.03 28.47 5.83
CA GLY A 26 -1.58 29.68 5.13
C GLY A 26 -1.60 29.57 3.59
N THR A 27 -2.40 28.65 3.05
CA THR A 27 -2.47 28.29 1.62
C THR A 27 -3.91 28.28 1.11
N ALA A 28 -4.73 29.22 1.59
CA ALA A 28 -6.14 29.31 1.24
C ALA A 28 -6.39 29.29 -0.28
N GLY A 29 -7.34 28.46 -0.72
CA GLY A 29 -7.66 28.28 -2.14
C GLY A 29 -6.72 27.35 -2.93
N VAL A 30 -5.62 26.87 -2.32
CA VAL A 30 -4.67 25.95 -2.96
C VAL A 30 -5.02 24.51 -2.61
N TYR A 31 -5.38 23.72 -3.62
CA TYR A 31 -5.81 22.33 -3.45
C TYR A 31 -5.20 21.41 -4.49
N SER A 32 -5.13 20.13 -4.14
CA SER A 32 -4.88 19.04 -5.07
C SER A 32 -5.64 17.81 -4.62
N MET A 33 -5.88 16.88 -5.53
CA MET A 33 -6.32 15.53 -5.17
C MET A 33 -5.06 14.66 -5.00
N PRO A 34 -4.93 13.90 -3.91
CA PRO A 34 -3.76 13.07 -3.70
C PRO A 34 -3.73 11.90 -4.69
N LEU A 35 -2.53 11.49 -5.08
CA LEU A 35 -2.31 10.19 -5.72
C LEU A 35 -2.41 9.10 -4.64
N PRO A 36 -3.40 8.20 -4.69
CA PRO A 36 -3.51 7.13 -3.71
C PRO A 36 -2.41 6.09 -3.91
N MET A 37 -1.84 5.62 -2.82
CA MET A 37 -1.15 4.33 -2.73
C MET A 37 -2.09 3.37 -2.00
N MET A 38 -2.54 2.32 -2.69
CA MET A 38 -3.59 1.44 -2.20
C MET A 38 -2.98 0.09 -1.84
N ASN A 39 -3.02 -0.28 -0.56
CA ASN A 39 -2.58 -1.59 -0.12
C ASN A 39 -3.53 -2.67 -0.64
N ILE A 40 -3.01 -3.65 -1.37
CA ILE A 40 -3.79 -4.74 -1.98
C ILE A 40 -3.28 -6.14 -1.63
N ILE A 41 -2.08 -6.26 -1.03
CA ILE A 41 -1.57 -7.48 -0.41
C ILE A 41 -0.96 -7.11 0.94
N ASN A 42 -1.47 -7.73 2.00
CA ASN A 42 -0.99 -7.59 3.37
C ASN A 42 0.04 -8.69 3.71
N GLY A 43 1.02 -8.33 4.52
CA GLY A 43 1.95 -9.22 5.20
C GLY A 43 2.30 -8.66 6.58
N GLY A 44 3.41 -9.12 7.15
CA GLY A 44 3.89 -8.71 8.46
C GLY A 44 2.82 -8.89 9.55
N GLU A 45 2.77 -7.93 10.48
CA GLU A 45 1.81 -7.97 11.60
C GLU A 45 0.35 -7.74 11.16
N HIS A 46 0.10 -7.31 9.92
CA HIS A 46 -1.24 -7.06 9.38
C HIS A 46 -1.90 -8.31 8.77
N ALA A 47 -1.22 -9.46 8.77
CA ALA A 47 -1.74 -10.70 8.17
C ALA A 47 -1.22 -11.96 8.87
N ASP A 48 -2.08 -12.98 9.01
CA ASP A 48 -1.69 -14.34 9.40
C ASP A 48 -1.18 -15.13 8.17
N ASN A 49 -0.07 -14.67 7.60
CA ASN A 49 0.61 -15.31 6.46
C ASN A 49 2.14 -15.33 6.64
N ASN A 50 2.85 -15.82 5.63
CA ASN A 50 4.31 -15.93 5.64
C ASN A 50 5.02 -14.81 4.87
N VAL A 51 4.37 -13.66 4.67
CA VAL A 51 4.93 -12.52 3.94
C VAL A 51 5.54 -11.56 4.97
N ASP A 52 6.83 -11.26 4.86
CA ASP A 52 7.52 -10.43 5.87
C ASP A 52 7.25 -8.93 5.67
N ILE A 53 7.15 -8.45 4.43
CA ILE A 53 6.82 -7.04 4.13
C ILE A 53 5.34 -6.79 4.45
N GLN A 54 5.06 -5.69 5.17
CA GLN A 54 3.73 -5.42 5.71
C GLN A 54 2.71 -5.04 4.64
N GLU A 55 3.10 -4.21 3.67
CA GLU A 55 2.16 -3.67 2.67
C GLU A 55 2.76 -3.63 1.27
N PHE A 56 2.01 -4.15 0.30
CA PHE A 56 2.30 -3.99 -1.12
C PHE A 56 1.20 -3.18 -1.79
N MET A 57 1.57 -2.01 -2.27
CA MET A 57 0.64 -1.00 -2.74
C MET A 57 0.75 -0.76 -4.24
N ILE A 58 -0.40 -0.45 -4.85
CA ILE A 58 -0.46 0.09 -6.21
C ILE A 58 -0.73 1.59 -6.19
N GLN A 59 -0.16 2.30 -7.16
CA GLN A 59 -0.34 3.74 -7.35
C GLN A 59 -0.79 3.99 -8.80
N PRO A 60 -2.05 4.38 -9.05
CA PRO A 60 -2.58 4.60 -10.39
C PRO A 60 -2.13 5.96 -10.98
N VAL A 61 -0.82 6.12 -11.23
CA VAL A 61 -0.18 7.36 -11.70
C VAL A 61 -0.65 7.84 -13.07
N GLY A 62 -1.20 6.95 -13.90
CA GLY A 62 -1.74 7.31 -15.22
C GLY A 62 -3.07 8.06 -15.17
N ALA A 63 -3.79 7.97 -14.05
CA ALA A 63 -5.11 8.58 -13.88
C ALA A 63 -5.08 10.11 -13.93
N LYS A 64 -6.13 10.72 -14.50
CA LYS A 64 -6.29 12.18 -14.59
C LYS A 64 -7.12 12.75 -13.44
N THR A 65 -7.81 11.91 -12.69
CA THR A 65 -8.65 12.30 -11.56
C THR A 65 -8.57 11.26 -10.45
N LEU A 66 -8.82 11.65 -9.19
CA LEU A 66 -8.94 10.68 -8.09
C LEU A 66 -10.04 9.64 -8.36
N ARG A 67 -11.14 10.04 -9.03
CA ARG A 67 -12.23 9.12 -9.39
C ARG A 67 -11.73 8.02 -10.33
N GLU A 68 -10.93 8.38 -11.32
CA GLU A 68 -10.31 7.42 -12.23
C GLU A 68 -9.29 6.55 -11.49
N ALA A 69 -8.43 7.14 -10.66
CA ALA A 69 -7.48 6.42 -9.82
C ALA A 69 -8.16 5.33 -8.97
N LEU A 70 -9.28 5.67 -8.31
CA LEU A 70 -10.08 4.72 -7.53
C LEU A 70 -10.67 3.59 -8.39
N ARG A 71 -11.14 3.91 -9.60
CA ARG A 71 -11.63 2.90 -10.54
C ARG A 71 -10.50 1.93 -10.97
N ILE A 72 -9.33 2.46 -11.34
CA ILE A 72 -8.15 1.65 -11.68
C ILE A 72 -7.80 0.72 -10.51
N GLY A 73 -7.72 1.27 -9.30
CA GLY A 73 -7.43 0.49 -8.09
C GLY A 73 -8.41 -0.67 -7.86
N ALA A 74 -9.72 -0.40 -7.98
CA ALA A 74 -10.76 -1.42 -7.83
C ALA A 74 -10.69 -2.51 -8.91
N GLU A 75 -10.44 -2.13 -10.17
CA GLU A 75 -10.28 -3.08 -11.28
C GLU A 75 -9.06 -3.98 -11.09
N VAL A 76 -7.92 -3.42 -10.65
CA VAL A 76 -6.71 -4.19 -10.32
C VAL A 76 -6.97 -5.13 -9.14
N PHE A 77 -7.59 -4.64 -8.06
CA PHE A 77 -7.92 -5.45 -6.88
C PHE A 77 -8.81 -6.66 -7.21
N HIS A 78 -9.85 -6.47 -8.02
CA HIS A 78 -10.72 -7.59 -8.43
C HIS A 78 -10.04 -8.57 -9.39
N ASN A 79 -9.08 -8.11 -10.20
CA ASN A 79 -8.27 -9.02 -11.02
C ASN A 79 -7.24 -9.77 -10.19
N LEU A 80 -6.66 -9.14 -9.16
CA LEU A 80 -5.76 -9.80 -8.21
C LEU A 80 -6.47 -10.95 -7.49
N ALA A 81 -7.72 -10.76 -7.06
CA ALA A 81 -8.53 -11.84 -6.49
C ALA A 81 -8.63 -13.06 -7.44
N LYS A 82 -8.77 -12.84 -8.75
CA LYS A 82 -8.82 -13.92 -9.75
C LYS A 82 -7.45 -14.59 -9.92
N VAL A 83 -6.37 -13.80 -9.94
CA VAL A 83 -4.99 -14.32 -10.02
C VAL A 83 -4.71 -15.23 -8.83
N LEU A 84 -4.96 -14.76 -7.60
CA LEU A 84 -4.75 -15.54 -6.38
C LEU A 84 -5.60 -16.84 -6.37
N LYS A 85 -6.90 -16.75 -6.71
CA LYS A 85 -7.76 -17.94 -6.84
C LYS A 85 -7.25 -18.94 -7.86
N SER A 86 -6.75 -18.48 -9.01
CA SER A 86 -6.21 -19.37 -10.03
C SER A 86 -4.94 -20.13 -9.59
N LYS A 87 -4.22 -19.57 -8.61
CA LYS A 87 -3.05 -20.18 -7.96
C LYS A 87 -3.41 -20.98 -6.70
N GLY A 88 -4.70 -21.13 -6.37
CA GLY A 88 -5.17 -21.83 -5.18
C GLY A 88 -4.91 -21.10 -3.87
N MET A 89 -4.62 -19.79 -3.92
CA MET A 89 -4.31 -18.97 -2.75
C MET A 89 -5.58 -18.38 -2.12
N SER A 90 -5.51 -18.06 -0.83
CA SER A 90 -6.58 -17.39 -0.11
C SER A 90 -6.87 -16.00 -0.69
N THR A 91 -8.15 -15.62 -0.73
CA THR A 91 -8.60 -14.24 -0.99
C THR A 91 -9.38 -13.67 0.19
N ALA A 92 -9.12 -14.17 1.40
CA ALA A 92 -9.52 -13.46 2.61
C ALA A 92 -8.74 -12.15 2.70
N VAL A 93 -9.36 -11.16 3.33
CA VAL A 93 -8.78 -9.82 3.49
C VAL A 93 -8.20 -9.65 4.89
N GLY A 94 -7.10 -8.92 5.01
CA GLY A 94 -6.52 -8.47 6.28
C GLY A 94 -7.20 -7.19 6.81
N ASP A 95 -6.57 -6.57 7.80
CA ASP A 95 -7.12 -5.42 8.51
C ASP A 95 -7.39 -4.19 7.61
N GLU A 96 -6.61 -4.05 6.54
CA GLU A 96 -6.66 -2.91 5.62
C GLU A 96 -7.45 -3.21 4.33
N GLY A 97 -8.04 -4.39 4.23
CA GLY A 97 -8.84 -4.81 3.08
C GLY A 97 -8.05 -5.37 1.90
N GLY A 98 -6.71 -5.38 1.97
CA GLY A 98 -5.85 -6.12 1.04
C GLY A 98 -5.93 -7.64 1.28
N PHE A 99 -5.50 -8.43 0.31
CA PHE A 99 -5.51 -9.89 0.45
C PHE A 99 -4.35 -10.37 1.33
N ALA A 100 -4.57 -11.44 2.09
CA ALA A 100 -3.54 -12.09 2.92
C ALA A 100 -3.25 -13.53 2.45
N PRO A 101 -2.71 -13.75 1.24
CA PRO A 101 -2.32 -15.08 0.79
C PRO A 101 -1.01 -15.53 1.44
N ASN A 102 -0.80 -16.85 1.51
CA ASN A 102 0.55 -17.40 1.67
C ASN A 102 1.27 -17.35 0.32
N LEU A 103 2.49 -16.81 0.30
CA LEU A 103 3.30 -16.62 -0.91
C LEU A 103 4.66 -17.29 -0.71
N ALA A 104 5.33 -17.71 -1.79
CA ALA A 104 6.63 -18.38 -1.63
C ALA A 104 7.76 -17.38 -1.30
N SER A 105 7.58 -16.10 -1.63
CA SER A 105 8.51 -15.00 -1.36
C SER A 105 7.81 -13.64 -1.43
N ASN A 106 8.48 -12.58 -0.96
CA ASN A 106 7.98 -11.21 -1.13
C ASN A 106 7.96 -10.82 -2.63
N ALA A 107 8.89 -11.33 -3.43
CA ALA A 107 8.91 -11.12 -4.88
C ALA A 107 7.68 -11.73 -5.58
N ASP A 108 7.13 -12.84 -5.07
CA ASP A 108 5.89 -13.41 -5.61
C ASP A 108 4.67 -12.51 -5.41
N ALA A 109 4.66 -11.69 -4.35
CA ALA A 109 3.62 -10.68 -4.15
C ALA A 109 3.63 -9.68 -5.31
N LEU A 110 4.82 -9.14 -5.62
CA LEU A 110 5.02 -8.21 -6.74
C LEU A 110 4.64 -8.85 -8.09
N ALA A 111 4.99 -10.13 -8.30
CA ALA A 111 4.64 -10.87 -9.50
C ALA A 111 3.12 -11.04 -9.66
N CYS A 112 2.39 -11.36 -8.58
CA CYS A 112 0.93 -11.46 -8.60
C CYS A 112 0.27 -10.10 -8.88
N ILE A 113 0.80 -9.01 -8.31
CA ILE A 113 0.30 -7.65 -8.56
C ILE A 113 0.53 -7.27 -10.03
N LYS A 114 1.72 -7.52 -10.58
CA LYS A 114 2.01 -7.29 -12.00
C LYS A 114 1.01 -8.01 -12.90
N GLU A 115 0.78 -9.30 -12.66
CA GLU A 115 -0.19 -10.09 -13.42
C GLU A 115 -1.61 -9.52 -13.31
N ALA A 116 -2.00 -9.03 -12.13
CA ALA A 116 -3.31 -8.40 -11.91
C ALA A 116 -3.46 -7.07 -12.65
N VAL A 117 -2.42 -6.24 -12.67
CA VAL A 117 -2.36 -4.96 -13.40
C VAL A 117 -2.51 -5.21 -14.91
N GLU A 118 -1.76 -6.17 -15.45
CA GLU A 118 -1.82 -6.54 -16.87
C GLU A 118 -3.21 -7.10 -17.25
N LYS A 119 -3.79 -7.97 -16.41
CA LYS A 119 -5.15 -8.51 -16.61
C LYS A 119 -6.25 -7.47 -16.49
N ALA A 120 -6.02 -6.39 -15.75
CA ALA A 120 -6.92 -5.25 -15.68
C ALA A 120 -6.80 -4.33 -16.92
N GLY A 121 -5.85 -4.57 -17.82
CA GLY A 121 -5.66 -3.80 -19.05
C GLY A 121 -4.77 -2.56 -18.88
N TYR A 122 -3.97 -2.50 -17.81
CA TYR A 122 -3.07 -1.39 -17.51
C TYR A 122 -1.60 -1.79 -17.68
N VAL A 123 -0.73 -0.81 -17.90
CA VAL A 123 0.72 -1.01 -18.04
C VAL A 123 1.44 -0.65 -16.73
N LEU A 124 2.09 -1.63 -16.12
CA LEU A 124 2.93 -1.41 -14.94
C LEU A 124 4.12 -0.48 -15.29
N GLY A 125 4.45 0.44 -14.39
CA GLY A 125 5.46 1.48 -14.58
C GLY A 125 4.99 2.70 -15.38
N LYS A 126 3.82 2.64 -16.03
CA LYS A 126 3.24 3.77 -16.80
C LYS A 126 1.89 4.20 -16.27
N ASP A 127 0.94 3.28 -16.19
CA ASP A 127 -0.42 3.56 -15.72
C ASP A 127 -0.54 3.31 -14.21
N VAL A 128 0.21 2.32 -13.71
CA VAL A 128 0.28 1.93 -12.30
C VAL A 128 1.75 1.77 -11.89
N THR A 129 2.18 2.37 -10.78
CA THR A 129 3.47 2.11 -10.11
C THR A 129 3.24 1.35 -8.81
N LEU A 130 4.32 0.90 -8.17
CA LEU A 130 4.29 0.17 -6.91
C LEU A 130 4.90 0.99 -5.79
N ALA A 131 4.42 0.77 -4.57
CA ALA A 131 5.04 1.22 -3.34
C ALA A 131 4.99 0.07 -2.31
N MET A 132 5.87 0.11 -1.32
CA MET A 132 5.91 -0.88 -0.24
C MET A 132 6.05 -0.18 1.10
N ASP A 133 5.42 -0.74 2.13
CA ASP A 133 5.80 -0.50 3.52
C ASP A 133 6.42 -1.77 4.08
N CYS A 134 7.72 -1.72 4.35
CA CYS A 134 8.43 -2.85 4.94
C CYS A 134 8.10 -3.03 6.41
N ALA A 135 7.74 -1.96 7.14
CA ALA A 135 7.64 -1.97 8.60
C ALA A 135 8.85 -2.67 9.27
N SER A 136 10.06 -2.41 8.76
CA SER A 136 11.24 -3.24 9.03
C SER A 136 11.71 -3.30 10.49
N SER A 137 11.11 -2.49 11.36
CA SER A 137 11.32 -2.59 12.81
C SER A 137 10.73 -3.87 13.40
N GLU A 138 9.67 -4.42 12.80
CA GLU A 138 8.99 -5.63 13.28
C GLU A 138 9.83 -6.90 13.10
N PHE A 139 10.72 -6.90 12.10
CA PHE A 139 11.69 -7.97 11.89
C PHE A 139 13.14 -7.55 12.15
N TYR A 140 13.38 -6.42 12.82
CA TYR A 140 14.72 -6.02 13.25
C TYR A 140 15.05 -6.55 14.64
N ASN A 141 16.08 -7.39 14.74
CA ASN A 141 16.58 -7.91 16.00
C ASN A 141 17.62 -6.96 16.60
N LYS A 142 17.25 -6.28 17.69
CA LYS A 142 18.11 -5.30 18.38
C LYS A 142 19.34 -5.90 19.06
N GLU A 143 19.32 -7.20 19.38
CA GLU A 143 20.42 -7.86 20.08
C GLU A 143 21.59 -8.17 19.14
N ASN A 144 21.30 -8.62 17.92
CA ASN A 144 22.32 -8.96 16.92
C ASN A 144 22.47 -7.89 15.81
N GLY A 145 21.57 -6.92 15.72
CA GLY A 145 21.60 -5.84 14.74
C GLY A 145 21.20 -6.25 13.32
N MET A 146 20.46 -7.35 13.18
CA MET A 146 20.09 -7.96 11.89
C MET A 146 18.59 -7.82 11.60
N TYR A 147 18.24 -7.77 10.31
CA TYR A 147 16.86 -7.88 9.82
C TYR A 147 16.56 -9.36 9.51
N GLU A 148 15.58 -9.95 10.18
CA GLU A 148 15.27 -11.39 10.16
C GLU A 148 13.94 -11.66 9.43
N MET A 149 14.00 -11.89 8.12
CA MET A 149 12.84 -12.18 7.27
C MET A 149 12.50 -13.68 7.37
N LYS A 150 11.65 -14.03 8.34
CA LYS A 150 11.29 -15.40 8.68
C LYS A 150 10.52 -16.11 7.56
N GLY A 151 9.69 -15.38 6.83
CA GLY A 151 8.93 -15.87 5.68
C GLY A 151 9.83 -16.41 4.57
N GLU A 152 10.97 -15.75 4.33
CA GLU A 152 12.00 -16.19 3.38
C GLU A 152 13.13 -17.01 4.02
N GLY A 153 13.19 -17.11 5.35
CA GLY A 153 14.28 -17.76 6.07
C GLY A 153 15.64 -17.06 5.88
N LYS A 154 15.64 -15.74 5.69
CA LYS A 154 16.84 -14.93 5.41
C LYS A 154 17.13 -13.97 6.56
N SER A 155 18.41 -13.63 6.70
CA SER A 155 18.87 -12.60 7.63
C SER A 155 19.84 -11.66 6.94
N PHE A 156 19.70 -10.36 7.19
CA PHE A 156 20.44 -9.31 6.51
C PHE A 156 21.01 -8.30 7.50
N THR A 157 22.23 -7.82 7.24
CA THR A 157 22.69 -6.53 7.79
C THR A 157 21.89 -5.38 7.17
N SER A 158 21.98 -4.18 7.73
CA SER A 158 21.34 -2.98 7.15
C SER A 158 21.76 -2.70 5.70
N GLN A 159 23.04 -2.92 5.39
CA GLN A 159 23.54 -2.73 4.03
C GLN A 159 23.00 -3.81 3.08
N GLU A 160 22.99 -5.07 3.50
CA GLU A 160 22.43 -6.16 2.68
C GLU A 160 20.92 -6.01 2.46
N PHE A 161 20.17 -5.58 3.48
CA PHE A 161 18.74 -5.33 3.33
C PHE A 161 18.46 -4.15 2.40
N THR A 162 19.30 -3.11 2.42
CA THR A 162 19.21 -2.00 1.46
C THR A 162 19.38 -2.49 0.02
N HIS A 163 20.37 -3.35 -0.25
CA HIS A 163 20.54 -3.93 -1.58
C HIS A 163 19.39 -4.88 -1.95
N TYR A 164 18.86 -5.66 -1.00
CA TYR A 164 17.68 -6.49 -1.24
C TYR A 164 16.46 -5.66 -1.70
N LEU A 165 16.29 -4.44 -1.19
CA LEU A 165 15.22 -3.53 -1.62
C LEU A 165 15.52 -2.82 -2.96
N GLU A 166 16.77 -2.79 -3.40
CA GLU A 166 17.19 -2.19 -4.67
C GLU A 166 16.93 -3.12 -5.87
N GLU A 167 16.97 -4.45 -5.65
CA GLU A 167 16.71 -5.50 -6.64
C GLU A 167 15.22 -5.65 -7.03
#